data_AF-A0A975YGJ1-F1
#
_entry.id   AF-A0A975YGJ1-F1
#
_cell.length_a   1.000
_cell.length_b   1.000
_cell.length_c   1.000
_cell.angle_alpha   90.00
_cell.angle_beta   90.00
_cell.angle_gamma   90.00
#
_symmetry.space_group_name_H-M   'P 1'
#
loop_
_entity.id
_entity.type
_entity.pdbx_description
1 polymer ?
#
loop_
_entity_poly.entity_id
_entity_poly.type
_entity_poly.pdbx_seq_one_letter_code
_entity_poly.pdbx_strand_id
1 'polypeptide(L)'
;MYKLTALTLVAALVLTACGGGPETLIMSRRTGLTGSGEITQGALRNSGDMTIITRFETFTGRWVAMREGANQSLELLNSYASGSVLRGTARLLSETEAGFGTAILTSDGGRSMRCEFRYTGMQINAIGVCETTDGEVFDLQVS
;
A
#
# COMPACT_ATOMS: atom_id res chain seq x y z
N MET A 1 6.72 53.19 28.41
CA MET A 1 7.82 52.77 27.52
C MET A 1 8.16 51.32 27.85
N TYR A 2 8.12 50.46 26.82
CA TYR A 2 8.50 49.04 26.71
C TYR A 2 7.82 48.00 27.64
N LYS A 3 6.84 47.31 27.05
CA LYS A 3 6.25 46.05 27.54
C LYS A 3 7.19 44.88 27.19
N LEU A 4 7.55 44.10 28.21
CA LEU A 4 8.06 42.72 28.08
C LEU A 4 6.88 41.75 28.23
N THR A 5 6.67 40.88 27.26
CA THR A 5 5.90 39.61 27.34
C THR A 5 6.04 38.96 25.95
N ALA A 6 7.09 38.19 25.70
CA ALA A 6 7.30 36.78 26.06
C ALA A 6 6.40 35.79 25.30
N LEU A 7 7.07 34.86 24.62
CA LEU A 7 6.64 33.54 24.17
C LEU A 7 5.69 33.46 22.96
N THR A 8 6.29 33.48 21.77
CA THR A 8 5.65 32.99 20.54
C THR A 8 5.75 31.47 20.48
N LEU A 9 4.58 30.85 20.30
CA LEU A 9 4.29 29.43 20.23
C LEU A 9 5.22 28.62 19.29
N VAL A 10 5.68 27.52 19.86
CA VAL A 10 6.09 26.23 19.27
C VAL A 10 5.57 25.99 17.84
N ALA A 11 6.46 26.08 16.85
CA ALA A 11 6.27 25.44 15.55
C ALA A 11 6.84 24.02 15.63
N ALA A 12 5.99 23.06 15.99
CA ALA A 12 6.32 21.65 15.91
C ALA A 12 6.43 21.24 14.44
N LEU A 13 7.67 21.24 13.90
CA LEU A 13 7.98 20.48 12.70
C LEU A 13 7.88 18.99 13.04
N VAL A 14 6.71 18.41 12.78
CA VAL A 14 6.55 16.96 12.71
C VAL A 14 6.99 16.53 11.31
N LEU A 15 8.30 16.46 11.12
CA LEU A 15 8.91 15.67 10.04
C LEU A 15 8.88 14.20 10.46
N THR A 16 7.71 13.57 10.40
CA THR A 16 7.62 12.10 10.41
C THR A 16 7.84 11.61 8.98
N ALA A 17 9.07 11.69 8.51
CA ALA A 17 9.56 10.92 7.38
C ALA A 17 10.44 9.81 7.96
N CYS A 18 9.94 8.57 7.90
CA CYS A 18 10.70 7.32 7.76
C CYS A 18 9.76 6.13 8.03
N GLY A 19 8.74 5.99 7.20
CA GLY A 19 8.12 4.70 6.93
C GLY A 19 8.77 4.12 5.69
N GLY A 20 9.64 3.11 5.82
CA GLY A 20 10.27 2.42 4.70
C GLY A 20 9.30 1.51 3.93
N GLY A 21 8.03 1.91 3.82
CA GLY A 21 7.00 1.23 3.05
C GLY A 21 7.01 1.70 1.59
N PRO A 22 6.41 0.93 0.68
CA PRO A 22 6.28 1.33 -0.71
C PRO A 22 5.47 2.64 -0.82
N GLU A 23 5.91 3.52 -1.70
CA GLU A 23 5.26 4.81 -1.95
C GLU A 23 3.97 4.55 -2.74
N THR A 24 2.87 5.18 -2.33
CA THR A 24 1.63 5.14 -3.11
C THR A 24 1.36 6.49 -3.74
N LEU A 25 0.99 6.47 -5.00
CA LEU A 25 0.50 7.60 -5.78
C LEU A 25 -0.96 7.34 -6.11
N ILE A 26 -1.80 8.36 -5.88
CA ILE A 26 -3.20 8.32 -6.33
C ILE A 26 -3.50 9.51 -7.24
N MET A 27 -4.42 9.34 -8.18
CA MET A 27 -4.87 10.42 -9.07
C MET A 27 -6.37 10.37 -9.29
N SER A 28 -7.07 11.47 -9.00
CA SER A 28 -8.51 11.61 -9.27
C SER A 28 -8.77 11.58 -10.78
N ARG A 29 -9.66 10.70 -11.23
CA ARG A 29 -10.09 10.64 -12.63
C ARG A 29 -10.98 11.80 -13.05
N ARG A 30 -11.65 12.45 -12.09
CA ARG A 30 -12.52 13.61 -12.36
C ARG A 30 -11.74 14.91 -12.46
N THR A 31 -10.75 15.10 -11.59
CA THR A 31 -10.04 16.40 -11.44
C THR A 31 -8.59 16.37 -11.91
N GLY A 32 -7.99 15.19 -12.08
CA GLY A 32 -6.56 15.03 -12.38
C GLY A 32 -5.63 15.35 -11.20
N LEU A 33 -6.18 15.69 -10.03
CA LEU A 33 -5.38 16.00 -8.85
C LEU A 33 -4.76 14.72 -8.28
N THR A 34 -3.47 14.82 -7.95
CA THR A 34 -2.72 13.73 -7.34
C THR A 34 -2.68 13.82 -5.82
N GLY A 35 -2.52 12.68 -5.18
CA GLY A 35 -2.26 12.52 -3.75
C GLY A 35 -1.18 11.47 -3.52
N SER A 36 -0.73 11.34 -2.28
CA SER A 36 0.26 10.36 -1.88
C SER A 36 -0.32 9.44 -0.82
N GLY A 37 0.39 8.38 -0.48
CA GLY A 37 0.04 7.54 0.64
C GLY A 37 1.13 6.56 0.97
N GLU A 38 0.94 5.86 2.07
CA GLU A 38 1.89 4.92 2.63
C GLU A 38 1.20 3.59 2.93
N ILE A 39 1.88 2.50 2.59
CA ILE A 39 1.48 1.15 2.98
C ILE A 39 2.49 0.64 3.99
N THR A 40 2.03 0.35 5.19
CA THR A 40 2.87 -0.34 6.17
C THR A 40 2.83 -1.85 5.93
N GLN A 41 3.94 -2.51 6.28
CA GLN A 41 4.06 -3.98 6.22
C GLN A 41 3.86 -4.59 4.81
N GLY A 42 4.18 -3.84 3.75
CA GLY A 42 4.06 -4.29 2.36
C GLY A 42 5.06 -5.37 1.91
N ALA A 43 5.85 -5.92 2.83
CA ALA A 43 6.77 -7.03 2.57
C ALA A 43 6.29 -8.30 3.29
N LEU A 44 6.09 -9.39 2.54
CA LEU A 44 5.78 -10.76 3.02
C LEU A 44 4.49 -10.97 3.83
N ARG A 45 3.69 -9.94 4.12
CA ARG A 45 2.41 -10.06 4.84
C ARG A 45 1.21 -9.95 3.89
N ASN A 46 0.14 -10.66 4.19
CA ASN A 46 -1.12 -10.62 3.42
C ASN A 46 -2.07 -9.50 3.90
N SER A 47 -1.61 -8.61 4.78
CA SER A 47 -2.42 -7.49 5.31
C SER A 47 -1.54 -6.48 6.05
N GLY A 48 -2.02 -5.25 6.15
CA GLY A 48 -1.41 -4.18 6.94
C GLY A 48 -2.27 -2.93 6.98
N ASP A 49 -1.68 -1.82 7.40
CA ASP A 49 -2.35 -0.52 7.42
C ASP A 49 -1.98 0.30 6.18
N MET A 50 -2.93 1.08 5.69
CA MET A 50 -2.78 1.95 4.52
C MET A 50 -3.31 3.34 4.87
N THR A 51 -2.56 4.35 4.48
CA THR A 51 -2.93 5.76 4.60
C THR A 51 -2.85 6.40 3.23
N ILE A 52 -3.91 7.09 2.81
CA ILE A 52 -3.97 7.83 1.55
C ILE A 52 -4.30 9.29 1.86
N ILE A 53 -3.44 10.20 1.44
CA ILE A 53 -3.57 11.64 1.61
C ILE A 53 -3.94 12.24 0.26
N THR A 54 -5.16 12.74 0.16
CA THR A 54 -5.60 13.54 -0.98
C THR A 54 -5.45 15.04 -0.68
N ARG A 55 -5.74 15.90 -1.66
CA ARG A 55 -5.86 17.35 -1.42
C ARG A 55 -6.95 17.70 -0.38
N PHE A 56 -7.98 16.88 -0.26
CA PHE A 56 -9.20 17.24 0.46
C PHE A 56 -9.31 16.56 1.82
N GLU A 57 -8.76 15.35 1.95
CA GLU A 57 -8.86 14.56 3.16
C GLU A 57 -7.80 13.46 3.21
N THR A 58 -7.55 12.97 4.42
CA THR A 58 -6.72 11.80 4.70
C THR A 58 -7.63 10.62 4.98
N PHE A 59 -7.40 9.51 4.28
CA PHE A 59 -8.05 8.23 4.48
C PHE A 59 -7.09 7.28 5.18
N THR A 60 -7.56 6.60 6.22
CA THR A 60 -6.78 5.59 6.95
C THR A 60 -7.58 4.31 7.10
N GLY A 61 -6.91 3.17 7.10
CA GLY A 61 -7.56 1.89 7.28
C GLY A 61 -6.64 0.72 7.01
N ARG A 62 -7.24 -0.42 6.66
CA ARG A 62 -6.50 -1.67 6.48
C ARG A 62 -6.61 -2.17 5.05
N TRP A 63 -5.51 -2.75 4.59
CA TRP A 63 -5.45 -3.50 3.35
C TRP A 63 -5.26 -4.99 3.64
N VAL A 64 -5.78 -5.83 2.74
CA VAL A 64 -5.61 -7.27 2.74
C VAL A 64 -5.30 -7.70 1.31
N ALA A 65 -4.32 -8.57 1.13
CA ALA A 65 -3.95 -9.15 -0.14
C ALA A 65 -4.01 -10.68 -0.10
N MET A 66 -4.49 -11.26 -1.19
CA MET A 66 -4.52 -12.70 -1.42
C MET A 66 -3.60 -13.02 -2.60
N ARG A 67 -2.70 -13.97 -2.38
CA ARG A 67 -1.82 -14.49 -3.43
C ARG A 67 -2.66 -15.31 -4.40
N GLU A 68 -2.48 -15.10 -5.71
CA GLU A 68 -2.95 -16.04 -6.72
C GLU A 68 -2.15 -17.33 -6.52
N GLY A 69 -2.84 -18.40 -6.14
CA GLY A 69 -2.21 -19.70 -5.87
C GLY A 69 -1.71 -20.35 -7.16
N ALA A 70 -0.52 -19.99 -7.61
CA ALA A 70 0.19 -20.76 -8.64
C ALA A 70 0.80 -22.00 -7.97
N ASN A 71 0.13 -23.15 -8.05
CA ASN A 71 0.69 -24.52 -8.03
C ASN A 71 1.88 -24.82 -7.08
N GLN A 72 1.99 -24.15 -5.92
CA GLN A 72 3.16 -24.33 -5.05
C GLN A 72 3.24 -25.76 -4.50
N SER A 73 2.11 -26.49 -4.45
CA SER A 73 2.05 -27.88 -4.03
C SER A 73 2.70 -28.87 -5.02
N LEU A 74 2.63 -28.61 -6.33
CA LEU A 74 3.12 -29.54 -7.35
C LEU A 74 4.64 -29.44 -7.58
N GLU A 75 5.22 -28.24 -7.47
CA GLU A 75 6.67 -28.06 -7.64
C GLU A 75 7.50 -28.50 -6.41
N LEU A 76 6.95 -28.35 -5.20
CA LEU A 76 7.54 -28.91 -3.97
C LEU A 76 7.56 -30.45 -4.03
N LEU A 77 6.50 -31.08 -4.54
CA LEU A 77 6.47 -32.53 -4.76
C LEU A 77 7.46 -32.98 -5.84
N ASN A 78 7.62 -32.21 -6.92
CA ASN A 78 8.56 -32.54 -8.01
C ASN A 78 10.04 -32.38 -7.58
N SER A 79 10.34 -31.42 -6.70
CA SER A 79 11.69 -31.22 -6.14
C SER A 79 12.07 -32.27 -5.10
N TYR A 80 11.12 -32.76 -4.30
CA TYR A 80 11.35 -33.91 -3.40
C TYR A 80 11.49 -35.23 -4.16
N ALA A 81 10.73 -35.44 -5.24
CA ALA A 81 10.77 -36.67 -6.03
C ALA A 81 12.04 -36.81 -6.90
N SER A 82 12.71 -35.70 -7.26
CA SER A 82 13.84 -35.69 -8.20
C SER A 82 15.23 -35.65 -7.55
N GLY A 83 15.34 -35.71 -6.22
CA GLY A 83 16.61 -35.92 -5.49
C GLY A 83 17.70 -34.86 -5.70
N SER A 84 17.44 -33.79 -6.46
CA SER A 84 18.37 -32.72 -6.75
C SER A 84 18.02 -31.53 -5.87
N VAL A 85 18.83 -31.31 -4.83
CA VAL A 85 18.75 -30.12 -3.96
C VAL A 85 19.17 -28.91 -4.79
N LEU A 86 18.18 -28.36 -5.48
CA LEU A 86 18.27 -27.25 -6.40
C LEU A 86 18.55 -25.96 -5.62
N ARG A 87 19.83 -25.56 -5.54
CA ARG A 87 20.21 -24.15 -5.37
C ARG A 87 19.60 -23.22 -6.44
N GLY A 88 18.99 -23.79 -7.50
CA GLY A 88 18.28 -23.08 -8.57
C GLY A 88 16.77 -22.86 -8.34
N THR A 89 16.07 -23.67 -7.52
CA THR A 89 14.62 -23.48 -7.29
C THR A 89 14.30 -22.31 -6.36
N ALA A 90 15.24 -21.92 -5.50
CA ALA A 90 15.10 -20.72 -4.68
C ALA A 90 15.01 -19.43 -5.53
N ARG A 91 15.54 -19.42 -6.76
CA ARG A 91 15.42 -18.28 -7.67
C ARG A 91 14.14 -18.34 -8.52
N LEU A 92 13.63 -19.52 -8.87
CA LEU A 92 12.36 -19.63 -9.59
C LEU A 92 11.13 -19.29 -8.73
N LEU A 93 11.22 -19.47 -7.40
CA LEU A 93 10.15 -19.07 -6.46
C LEU A 93 10.12 -17.55 -6.19
N SER A 94 11.07 -16.77 -6.72
CA SER A 94 11.27 -15.37 -6.35
C SER A 94 10.60 -14.36 -7.30
N GLU A 95 10.14 -14.76 -8.49
CA GLU A 95 9.83 -13.79 -9.56
C GLU A 95 8.35 -13.69 -9.97
N THR A 96 7.45 -14.54 -9.47
CA THR A 96 6.03 -14.50 -9.87
C THR A 96 5.08 -14.70 -8.69
N GLU A 97 5.31 -13.99 -7.58
CA GLU A 97 4.23 -13.76 -6.62
C GLU A 97 3.34 -12.65 -7.18
N ALA A 98 2.14 -13.01 -7.62
CA ALA A 98 1.11 -12.06 -8.04
C ALA A 98 -0.16 -12.31 -7.23
N GLY A 99 -1.02 -11.31 -7.14
CA GLY A 99 -2.28 -11.45 -6.44
C GLY A 99 -3.18 -10.24 -6.55
N PHE A 100 -4.25 -10.29 -5.78
CA PHE A 100 -5.22 -9.22 -5.65
C PHE A 100 -5.29 -8.76 -4.21
N GLY A 101 -5.53 -7.47 -4.00
CA GLY A 101 -5.77 -6.93 -2.69
C GLY A 101 -6.92 -5.93 -2.70
N THR A 102 -7.47 -5.73 -1.51
CA THR A 102 -8.46 -4.70 -1.24
C THR A 102 -8.04 -3.90 -0.02
N ALA A 103 -8.36 -2.61 -0.01
CA ALA A 103 -8.25 -1.78 1.16
C ALA A 103 -9.59 -1.11 1.45
N ILE A 104 -9.94 -1.01 2.73
CA ILE A 104 -11.11 -0.28 3.21
C ILE A 104 -10.59 0.80 4.15
N LEU A 105 -10.76 2.05 3.74
CA LEU A 105 -10.26 3.22 4.41
C LEU A 105 -11.41 4.15 4.77
N THR A 106 -11.21 4.94 5.83
CA THR A 106 -12.15 5.94 6.31
C THR A 106 -11.41 7.25 6.51
N SER A 107 -12.03 8.37 6.12
CA SER A 107 -11.49 9.69 6.38
C SER A 107 -11.95 10.25 7.71
N ASP A 108 -11.22 11.24 8.22
CA ASP A 108 -11.60 11.99 9.44
C ASP A 108 -12.96 12.68 9.29
N GLY A 109 -13.41 12.92 8.05
CA GLY A 109 -14.73 13.45 7.71
C GLY A 109 -15.85 12.41 7.65
N GLY A 110 -15.56 11.13 7.90
CA GLY A 110 -16.53 10.04 7.90
C GLY A 110 -16.86 9.46 6.52
N ARG A 111 -16.15 9.88 5.45
CA ARG A 111 -16.26 9.24 4.13
C ARG A 111 -15.46 7.96 4.12
N SER A 112 -15.90 6.98 3.34
CA SER A 112 -15.13 5.75 3.12
C SER A 112 -14.55 5.70 1.72
N MET A 113 -13.41 5.03 1.58
CA MET A 113 -12.74 4.76 0.33
C MET A 113 -12.43 3.26 0.26
N ARG A 114 -12.83 2.61 -0.82
CA ARG A 114 -12.48 1.21 -1.10
C ARG A 114 -11.50 1.17 -2.25
N CYS A 115 -10.34 0.55 -2.03
CA CYS A 115 -9.36 0.29 -3.06
C CYS A 115 -9.40 -1.19 -3.46
N GLU A 116 -9.21 -1.45 -4.74
CA GLU A 116 -8.99 -2.77 -5.32
C GLU A 116 -7.74 -2.69 -6.20
N PHE A 117 -6.77 -3.57 -5.95
CA PHE A 117 -5.49 -3.52 -6.64
C PHE A 117 -4.95 -4.90 -6.97
N ARG A 118 -4.18 -4.99 -8.04
CA ARG A 118 -3.35 -6.14 -8.35
C ARG A 118 -1.93 -5.83 -7.94
N TYR A 119 -1.25 -6.79 -7.32
CA TYR A 119 0.14 -6.62 -6.92
C TYR A 119 1.02 -7.71 -7.50
N THR A 120 2.32 -7.41 -7.60
CA THR A 120 3.37 -8.35 -8.01
C THR A 120 4.61 -8.18 -7.16
N GLY A 121 5.35 -9.28 -6.94
CA GLY A 121 6.61 -9.32 -6.23
C GLY A 121 6.48 -9.52 -4.72
N MET A 122 7.63 -9.68 -4.06
CA MET A 122 7.72 -9.83 -2.59
C MET A 122 7.47 -8.52 -1.83
N GLN A 123 7.75 -7.39 -2.47
CA GLN A 123 7.32 -6.06 -2.07
C GLN A 123 6.10 -5.69 -2.91
N ILE A 124 5.07 -5.12 -2.29
CA ILE A 124 3.85 -4.71 -2.99
C ILE A 124 4.19 -3.62 -4.00
N ASN A 125 4.40 -4.03 -5.25
CA ASN A 125 4.23 -3.16 -6.42
C ASN A 125 2.82 -3.40 -6.93
N ALA A 126 1.97 -2.39 -6.96
CA ALA A 126 0.56 -2.57 -7.26
C ALA A 126 -0.02 -1.47 -8.15
N ILE A 127 -1.01 -1.86 -8.94
CA ILE A 127 -1.85 -0.93 -9.70
C ILE A 127 -3.30 -1.27 -9.40
N GLY A 128 -4.13 -0.25 -9.23
CA GLY A 128 -5.52 -0.44 -8.85
C GLY A 128 -6.37 0.79 -9.03
N VAL A 129 -7.54 0.72 -8.42
CA VAL A 129 -8.52 1.79 -8.40
C VAL A 129 -9.05 1.93 -6.97
N CYS A 130 -9.22 3.16 -6.52
CA CYS A 130 -9.93 3.48 -5.28
C CYS A 130 -11.21 4.25 -5.60
N GLU A 131 -12.30 3.92 -4.93
CA GLU A 131 -13.58 4.60 -5.07
C GLU A 131 -14.08 5.06 -3.69
N THR A 132 -14.50 6.31 -3.60
CA THR A 132 -15.12 6.87 -2.39
C THR A 132 -16.63 6.68 -2.40
N THR A 133 -17.27 6.80 -1.24
CA THR A 133 -18.72 6.64 -1.09
C THR A 133 -19.59 7.62 -1.89
N ASP A 134 -19.03 8.75 -2.34
CA ASP A 134 -19.67 9.73 -3.21
C ASP A 134 -19.38 9.51 -4.71
N GLY A 135 -18.71 8.41 -5.06
CA GLY A 135 -18.45 8.00 -6.45
C GLY A 135 -17.22 8.63 -7.09
N GLU A 136 -16.34 9.28 -6.31
CA GLU A 136 -15.06 9.74 -6.83
C GLU A 136 -14.12 8.54 -7.04
N VAL A 137 -13.57 8.43 -8.25
CA VAL A 137 -12.67 7.34 -8.63
C VAL A 137 -11.23 7.87 -8.75
N PHE A 138 -10.31 7.14 -8.15
CA PHE A 138 -8.88 7.42 -8.16
C PHE A 138 -8.11 6.25 -8.77
N ASP A 139 -7.17 6.53 -9.66
CA ASP A 139 -6.15 5.55 -10.05
C ASP A 139 -5.14 5.41 -8.92
N LEU A 140 -4.77 4.17 -8.58
CA LEU A 140 -3.78 3.84 -7.55
C LEU A 140 -2.56 3.21 -8.21
N GLN A 141 -1.38 3.70 -7.84
CA GLN A 141 -0.08 3.10 -8.15
C GLN A 141 0.74 2.98 -6.86
N VAL A 142 1.43 1.86 -6.71
CA VAL A 142 2.28 1.55 -5.56
C VAL A 142 3.60 1.01 -6.07
N SER A 143 4.71 1.56 -5.59
CA SER A 143 6.09 1.19 -5.96
C SER A 143 7.01 1.11 -4.76
#